data_AF-R7S4X1-F1
#
_entry.id   AF-R7S4X1-F1
#
_cell.length_a   1.000
_cell.length_b   1.000
_cell.length_c   1.000
_cell.angle_alpha   90.00
_cell.angle_beta   90.00
_cell.angle_gamma   90.00
#
_symmetry.space_group_name_H-M   'P 1'
#
loop_
_entity.id
_entity.type
_entity.pdbx_description
1 polymer ?
#
loop_
_entity_poly.entity_id
_entity_poly.type
_entity_poly.pdbx_seq_one_letter_code
_entity_poly.pdbx_strand_id
1 'polypeptide(L)'
;LGENNYNTWMPEMRAYLAEQKVWFIVSGEDSRDKAAAAAGAIYRALEPGQRVHVVGIEMDPVKMWAKLAEVHLQKVSGARFNALDALLAVRKGADESLPSLIARVDSLHQELKALCPERYSIADLDDDLAAMSMLRSL
;
A
#
# COMPACT_ATOMS: atom_id res chain seq x y z
N LEU A 1 -2.64 2.61 -11.99
CA LEU A 1 -3.12 2.94 -10.64
C LEU A 1 -4.45 3.66 -10.77
N GLY A 2 -5.50 3.03 -10.24
CA GLY A 2 -6.81 3.63 -10.01
C GLY A 2 -7.01 3.93 -8.53
N GLU A 3 -8.15 4.49 -8.16
CA GLU A 3 -8.38 5.08 -6.82
C GLU A 3 -8.24 4.07 -5.67
N ASN A 4 -8.62 2.81 -5.86
CA ASN A 4 -8.71 1.81 -4.78
C ASN A 4 -7.87 0.53 -5.00
N ASN A 5 -6.93 0.52 -5.94
CA ASN A 5 -6.21 -0.71 -6.32
C ASN A 5 -4.69 -0.68 -6.03
N TYR A 6 -4.24 0.20 -5.14
CA TYR A 6 -2.82 0.40 -4.88
C TYR A 6 -2.10 -0.89 -4.45
N ASN A 7 -2.71 -1.73 -3.60
CA ASN A 7 -2.10 -2.97 -3.12
C ASN A 7 -1.85 -4.00 -4.24
N THR A 8 -2.63 -3.97 -5.31
CA THR A 8 -2.42 -4.80 -6.51
C THR A 8 -1.47 -4.11 -7.50
N TRP A 9 -1.63 -2.80 -7.69
CA TRP A 9 -0.80 -2.02 -8.61
C TRP A 9 0.67 -1.97 -8.19
N MET A 10 0.96 -1.81 -6.90
CA MET A 10 2.32 -1.66 -6.39
C MET A 10 3.25 -2.85 -6.75
N PRO A 11 2.90 -4.12 -6.45
CA PRO A 11 3.77 -5.24 -6.80
C PRO A 11 3.91 -5.44 -8.31
N GLU A 12 2.84 -5.25 -9.09
CA GLU A 12 2.88 -5.34 -10.56
C GLU A 12 3.77 -4.26 -11.18
N MET A 13 3.61 -3.01 -10.72
CA MET A 13 4.40 -1.89 -11.21
C MET A 13 5.88 -2.05 -10.83
N ARG A 14 6.17 -2.54 -9.63
CA ARG A 14 7.54 -2.88 -9.22
C ARG A 14 8.16 -3.92 -10.15
N ALA A 15 7.42 -4.98 -10.51
CA ALA A 15 7.89 -5.99 -11.45
C ALA A 15 8.18 -5.38 -12.83
N TYR A 16 7.26 -4.56 -13.35
CA TYR A 16 7.43 -3.85 -14.62
C TYR A 16 8.66 -2.93 -14.64
N LEU A 17 8.89 -2.15 -13.58
CA LEU A 17 10.07 -1.29 -13.45
C LEU A 17 11.37 -2.11 -13.33
N ALA A 18 11.31 -3.29 -12.72
CA ALA A 18 12.43 -4.21 -12.63
C ALA A 18 12.78 -4.81 -14.00
N GLU A 19 11.79 -5.23 -14.79
CA GLU A 19 11.97 -5.68 -16.19
C GLU A 19 12.65 -4.61 -17.05
N GLN A 20 12.25 -3.35 -16.86
CA GLN A 20 12.86 -2.21 -17.54
C GLN A 20 14.23 -1.80 -16.99
N LYS A 21 14.72 -2.47 -15.93
CA LYS A 21 16.00 -2.19 -15.26
C LYS A 21 16.07 -0.77 -14.70
N VAL A 22 14.93 -0.22 -14.28
CA VAL A 22 14.82 1.12 -13.70
C VAL A 22 14.34 1.11 -12.24
N TRP A 23 13.93 -0.04 -11.70
CA TRP A 23 13.48 -0.16 -10.30
C TRP A 23 14.47 0.45 -9.30
N PHE A 24 15.76 0.13 -9.41
CA PHE A 24 16.80 0.62 -8.49
C PHE A 24 16.94 2.16 -8.49
N ILE A 25 16.47 2.84 -9.54
CA ILE A 25 16.43 4.30 -9.59
C ILE A 25 15.20 4.82 -8.82
N VAL A 26 14.05 4.14 -8.98
CA VAL A 26 12.81 4.49 -8.29
C VAL A 26 12.89 4.26 -6.79
N SER A 27 13.60 3.20 -6.36
CA SER A 27 13.88 2.93 -4.94
C SER A 27 14.91 3.88 -4.33
N GLY A 28 15.59 4.69 -5.14
CA GLY A 28 16.65 5.60 -4.70
C GLY A 28 18.00 4.91 -4.43
N GLU A 29 18.13 3.63 -4.78
CA GLU A 29 19.36 2.83 -4.62
C GLU A 29 20.41 3.11 -5.71
N ASP A 30 20.03 3.84 -6.77
CA ASP A 30 20.85 4.13 -7.93
C ASP A 30 20.52 5.49 -8.55
N SER A 31 21.53 6.25 -8.99
CA SER A 31 21.38 7.62 -9.51
C SER A 31 21.69 7.77 -11.01
N ARG A 32 21.59 6.69 -11.80
CA ARG A 32 21.88 6.70 -13.26
C ARG A 32 20.94 7.57 -14.12
N ASP A 33 21.40 7.90 -15.33
CA ASP A 33 20.75 8.70 -16.41
C ASP A 33 19.34 8.26 -16.89
N LYS A 34 18.73 7.24 -16.27
CA LYS A 34 17.41 6.72 -16.66
C LYS A 34 16.25 7.22 -15.79
N ALA A 35 16.47 8.25 -14.97
CA ALA A 35 15.43 8.85 -14.14
C ALA A 35 14.20 9.30 -14.95
N ALA A 36 14.42 9.94 -16.10
CA ALA A 36 13.33 10.36 -17.00
C ALA A 36 12.54 9.18 -17.57
N ALA A 37 13.22 8.07 -17.90
CA ALA A 37 12.56 6.85 -18.39
C ALA A 37 11.70 6.20 -17.30
N ALA A 38 12.21 6.14 -16.07
CA ALA A 38 11.49 5.65 -14.91
C ALA A 38 10.26 6.51 -14.60
N ALA A 39 10.42 7.84 -14.60
CA ALA A 39 9.33 8.77 -14.36
C ALA A 39 8.23 8.65 -15.42
N GLY A 40 8.64 8.57 -16.70
CA GLY A 40 7.71 8.36 -17.81
C GLY A 40 7.01 6.99 -17.79
N ALA A 41 7.64 5.95 -17.23
CA ALA A 41 7.00 4.66 -16.99
C ALA A 41 5.93 4.76 -15.90
N ILE A 42 6.26 5.37 -14.76
CA ILE A 42 5.32 5.61 -13.66
C ILE A 42 4.13 6.44 -14.14
N TYR A 43 4.37 7.58 -14.78
CA TYR A 43 3.31 8.49 -15.25
C TYR A 43 2.33 7.81 -16.23
N ARG A 44 2.85 6.97 -17.13
CA ARG A 44 2.01 6.22 -18.09
C ARG A 44 1.14 5.16 -17.44
N ALA A 45 1.58 4.61 -16.31
CA ALA A 45 0.81 3.64 -15.54
C ALA A 45 -0.28 4.28 -14.65
N LEU A 46 -0.34 5.63 -14.57
CA LEU A 46 -1.36 6.35 -13.82
C LEU A 46 -2.61 6.59 -14.68
N GLU A 47 -3.77 6.31 -14.08
CA GLU A 47 -5.04 6.78 -14.62
C GLU A 47 -5.12 8.31 -14.58
N PRO A 48 -5.90 8.96 -15.46
CA PRO A 48 -5.97 10.42 -15.53
C PRO A 48 -6.27 11.09 -14.18
N GLY A 49 -7.18 10.53 -13.39
CA GLY A 49 -7.54 11.06 -12.06
C GLY A 49 -6.40 11.04 -11.04
N GLN A 50 -5.43 10.13 -11.20
CA GLN A 50 -4.29 9.98 -10.27
C GLN A 50 -3.11 10.90 -10.61
N ARG A 51 -3.08 11.49 -11.80
CA ARG A 51 -1.99 12.35 -12.25
C ARG A 51 -1.89 13.66 -11.46
N VAL A 52 -3.01 14.10 -10.88
CA VAL A 52 -3.04 15.29 -10.02
C VAL A 52 -2.05 15.19 -8.84
N HIS A 53 -1.77 13.98 -8.36
CA HIS A 53 -0.88 13.76 -7.21
C HIS A 53 0.61 13.90 -7.54
N VAL A 54 0.98 13.90 -8.83
CA VAL A 54 2.38 13.96 -9.27
C VAL A 54 2.74 15.27 -9.99
N VAL A 55 1.83 16.26 -9.99
CA VAL A 55 2.06 17.56 -10.61
C VAL A 55 3.23 18.29 -9.93
N GLY A 56 4.16 18.81 -10.71
CA GLY A 56 5.39 19.50 -10.25
C GLY A 56 6.53 18.56 -9.83
N ILE A 57 6.32 17.24 -9.84
CA ILE A 57 7.34 16.22 -9.56
C ILE A 57 7.42 15.16 -10.67
N GLU A 58 6.85 15.43 -11.85
CA GLU A 58 6.61 14.45 -12.92
C GLU A 58 7.89 13.81 -13.47
N MET A 59 9.05 14.44 -13.24
CA MET A 59 10.36 13.99 -13.72
C MET A 59 11.23 13.37 -12.61
N ASP A 60 10.74 13.33 -11.37
CA ASP A 60 11.43 12.78 -10.21
C ASP A 60 10.77 11.46 -9.80
N PRO A 61 11.23 10.31 -10.33
CA PRO A 61 10.55 9.02 -10.12
C PRO A 61 10.53 8.59 -8.66
N VAL A 62 11.52 9.00 -7.86
CA VAL A 62 11.60 8.71 -6.42
C VAL A 62 10.50 9.46 -5.68
N LYS A 63 10.35 10.76 -5.94
CA LYS A 63 9.27 11.55 -5.34
C LYS A 63 7.90 11.10 -5.81
N MET A 64 7.74 10.76 -7.10
CA MET A 64 6.49 10.23 -7.61
C MET A 64 6.08 8.95 -6.86
N TRP A 65 7.02 8.00 -6.72
CA TRP A 65 6.75 6.73 -6.03
C TRP A 65 6.37 6.96 -4.56
N ALA A 66 7.13 7.80 -3.86
CA ALA A 66 6.84 8.16 -2.47
C ALA A 66 5.47 8.84 -2.31
N LYS A 67 5.12 9.77 -3.21
CA LYS A 67 3.86 10.50 -3.14
C LYS A 67 2.65 9.61 -3.40
N LEU A 68 2.75 8.69 -4.36
CA LEU A 68 1.70 7.71 -4.62
C LEU A 68 1.50 6.78 -3.42
N ALA A 69 2.58 6.34 -2.80
CA ALA A 69 2.49 5.56 -1.56
C ALA A 69 1.84 6.37 -0.42
N GLU A 70 2.20 7.64 -0.24
CA GLU A 70 1.60 8.50 0.79
C GLU A 70 0.09 8.70 0.59
N VAL A 71 -0.35 8.94 -0.66
CA VAL A 71 -1.76 9.20 -0.97
C VAL A 71 -2.62 7.96 -0.80
N HIS A 72 -2.15 6.79 -1.25
CA HIS A 72 -2.95 5.57 -1.29
C HIS A 72 -2.74 4.64 -0.10
N LEU A 73 -1.59 4.73 0.56
CA LEU A 73 -1.28 3.98 1.76
C LEU A 73 -1.44 4.93 2.96
N GLN A 74 -2.69 5.27 3.28
CA GLN A 74 -3.01 6.09 4.45
C GLN A 74 -2.70 5.32 5.73
N LYS A 75 -1.44 5.39 6.21
CA LYS A 75 -0.96 4.76 7.45
C LYS A 75 -1.49 5.48 8.71
N VAL A 76 -2.77 5.82 8.74
CA VAL A 76 -3.45 6.47 9.87
C VAL A 76 -4.16 5.44 10.75
N SER A 77 -4.36 5.76 12.03
CA SER A 77 -5.00 4.84 13.00
C SER A 77 -6.39 4.37 12.55
N GLY A 78 -7.17 5.20 11.86
CA GLY A 78 -8.48 4.80 11.32
C GLY A 78 -8.41 3.69 10.26
N ALA A 79 -7.41 3.72 9.37
CA ALA A 79 -7.22 2.67 8.38
C ALA A 79 -6.79 1.35 9.03
N ARG A 80 -5.90 1.42 10.04
CA ARG A 80 -5.50 0.24 10.83
C ARG A 80 -6.66 -0.33 11.63
N PHE A 81 -7.52 0.52 12.22
CA PHE A 81 -8.76 0.10 12.86
C PHE A 81 -9.61 -0.74 11.91
N ASN A 82 -9.88 -0.24 10.70
CA ASN A 82 -10.71 -0.96 9.72
C ASN A 82 -10.08 -2.31 9.32
N ALA A 83 -8.76 -2.36 9.15
CA ALA A 83 -8.05 -3.59 8.81
C ALA A 83 -8.06 -4.62 9.97
N LEU A 84 -7.86 -4.17 11.22
CA LEU A 84 -7.98 -5.01 12.41
C LEU A 84 -9.42 -5.53 12.59
N ASP A 85 -10.41 -4.68 12.37
CA ASP A 85 -11.83 -5.04 12.44
C ASP A 85 -12.16 -6.13 11.42
N ALA A 86 -11.78 -5.92 10.16
CA ALA A 86 -11.97 -6.89 9.08
C ALA A 86 -11.28 -8.23 9.36
N LEU A 87 -10.02 -8.20 9.83
CA LEU A 87 -9.25 -9.40 10.17
C LEU A 87 -9.89 -10.20 11.31
N LEU A 88 -10.34 -9.53 12.38
CA LEU A 88 -10.95 -10.18 13.55
C LEU A 88 -12.41 -10.61 13.30
N ALA A 89 -13.08 -9.98 12.34
CA ALA A 89 -14.43 -10.34 11.92
C ALA A 89 -14.47 -11.59 11.03
N VAL A 90 -13.33 -12.09 10.53
CA VAL A 90 -13.28 -13.28 9.68
C VAL A 90 -13.96 -14.47 10.38
N ARG A 91 -14.89 -15.10 9.67
CA ARG A 91 -15.53 -16.36 10.03
C ARG A 91 -15.52 -17.28 8.81
N LYS A 92 -15.33 -18.57 9.08
CA LYS A 92 -15.41 -19.61 8.05
C LYS A 92 -16.82 -19.63 7.47
N GLY A 93 -16.94 -19.54 6.14
CA GLY A 93 -18.21 -19.75 5.45
C GLY A 93 -18.68 -21.21 5.52
N ALA A 94 -19.98 -21.45 5.32
CA ALA A 94 -20.57 -22.80 5.33
C ALA A 94 -19.85 -23.72 4.32
N ASP A 95 -19.69 -23.25 3.09
CA ASP A 95 -19.09 -24.01 1.97
C ASP A 95 -17.62 -23.63 1.70
N GLU A 96 -17.03 -22.77 2.54
CA GLU A 96 -15.63 -22.36 2.39
C GLU A 96 -14.69 -23.47 2.85
N SER A 97 -13.68 -23.78 2.02
CA SER A 97 -12.62 -24.71 2.38
C SER A 97 -11.62 -24.07 3.35
N LEU A 98 -10.94 -24.88 4.17
CA LEU A 98 -9.90 -24.37 5.07
C LEU A 98 -8.76 -23.65 4.33
N PRO A 99 -8.25 -24.13 3.18
CA PRO A 99 -7.24 -23.40 2.42
C PRO A 99 -7.73 -22.03 1.94
N SER A 100 -8.99 -21.91 1.51
CA SER A 100 -9.57 -20.63 1.11
C SER A 100 -9.66 -19.65 2.28
N LEU A 101 -10.07 -20.14 3.45
CA LEU A 101 -10.10 -19.35 4.68
C LEU A 101 -8.69 -18.85 5.06
N ILE A 102 -7.69 -19.72 5.04
CA ILE A 102 -6.31 -19.37 5.36
C ILE A 102 -5.80 -18.28 4.41
N ALA A 103 -6.01 -18.44 3.10
CA ALA A 103 -5.60 -17.45 2.12
C ALA A 103 -6.25 -16.08 2.37
N ARG A 104 -7.52 -16.06 2.79
CA ARG A 104 -8.25 -14.83 3.12
C ARG A 104 -7.73 -14.16 4.39
N VAL A 105 -7.44 -14.94 5.44
CA VAL A 105 -6.80 -14.44 6.67
C VAL A 105 -5.41 -13.89 6.36
N ASP A 106 -4.62 -14.59 5.57
CA ASP A 106 -3.27 -14.14 5.19
C ASP A 106 -3.31 -12.83 4.39
N SER A 107 -4.25 -12.69 3.45
CA SER A 107 -4.44 -11.44 2.70
C SER A 107 -4.73 -10.26 3.62
N LEU A 108 -5.71 -10.41 4.52
CA LEU A 108 -6.08 -9.35 5.48
C LEU A 108 -4.94 -9.03 6.46
N HIS A 109 -4.15 -10.03 6.86
CA HIS A 109 -2.98 -9.82 7.70
C HIS A 109 -1.87 -9.03 6.98
N GLN A 110 -1.66 -9.29 5.69
CA GLN A 110 -0.70 -8.52 4.89
C GLN A 110 -1.18 -7.08 4.66
N GLU A 111 -2.48 -6.85 4.48
CA GLU A 111 -3.06 -5.51 4.40
C GLU A 111 -2.84 -4.72 5.71
N LEU A 112 -3.10 -5.34 6.87
CA LEU A 112 -2.81 -4.73 8.16
C LEU A 112 -1.33 -4.36 8.29
N LYS A 113 -0.42 -5.29 7.93
CA LYS A 113 1.02 -5.04 7.96
C LYS A 113 1.44 -3.88 7.06
N ALA A 114 0.83 -3.74 5.89
CA ALA A 114 1.14 -2.64 4.98
C ALA A 114 0.79 -1.27 5.60
N LEU A 115 -0.28 -1.21 6.42
CA LEU A 115 -0.73 0.00 7.10
C LEU A 115 0.09 0.36 8.36
N CYS A 116 0.92 -0.56 8.84
CA CYS A 116 1.83 -0.31 9.95
C CYS A 116 3.00 0.61 9.51
N PRO A 117 3.40 1.57 10.38
CA PRO A 117 4.68 2.26 10.25
C PRO A 117 5.86 1.28 10.29
N GLU A 118 7.04 1.69 9.78
CA GLU A 118 8.24 0.86 9.83
C GLU A 118 8.67 0.50 11.27
N ARG A 119 8.41 1.40 12.23
CA ARG A 119 8.60 1.16 13.66
C ARG A 119 7.24 1.04 14.34
N TYR A 120 6.54 -0.05 14.07
CA TYR A 120 5.31 -0.38 14.79
C TYR A 120 5.64 -1.29 15.97
N SER A 121 5.44 -0.78 17.17
CA SER A 121 5.70 -1.48 18.42
C SER A 121 4.43 -2.12 18.99
N ILE A 122 4.61 -2.96 20.01
CA ILE A 122 3.49 -3.52 20.77
C ILE A 122 2.70 -2.40 21.47
N ALA A 123 3.36 -1.32 21.90
CA ALA A 123 2.69 -0.18 22.52
C ALA A 123 1.76 0.53 21.51
N ASP A 124 2.19 0.70 20.26
CA ASP A 124 1.36 1.29 19.21
C ASP A 124 0.11 0.42 18.91
N LEU A 125 0.27 -0.91 19.00
CA LEU A 125 -0.86 -1.84 18.88
C LEU A 125 -1.82 -1.72 20.07
N ASP A 126 -1.31 -1.57 21.29
CA ASP A 126 -2.13 -1.38 22.49
C ASP A 126 -2.94 -0.08 22.41
N ASP A 127 -2.30 1.01 21.97
CA ASP A 127 -2.96 2.30 21.74
C ASP A 127 -4.05 2.20 20.65
N ASP A 128 -3.74 1.54 19.52
CA ASP A 128 -4.72 1.31 18.46
C ASP A 128 -5.91 0.48 19.01
N LEU A 129 -5.67 -0.60 19.77
CA LEU A 129 -6.71 -1.45 20.39
C LEU A 129 -7.58 -0.71 21.41
N ALA A 130 -6.99 0.16 22.24
CA ALA A 130 -7.71 1.01 23.17
C ALA A 130 -8.66 1.96 22.41
N ALA A 131 -8.16 2.61 21.36
CA ALA A 131 -8.98 3.45 20.48
C ALA A 131 -10.09 2.65 19.78
N MET A 132 -9.81 1.43 19.31
CA MET A 132 -10.83 0.57 18.70
C MET A 132 -11.96 0.26 19.67
N SER A 133 -11.60 -0.07 20.92
CA SER A 133 -12.54 -0.45 21.96
C SER A 133 -13.46 0.71 22.30
N MET A 134 -12.92 1.94 22.39
CA MET A 134 -13.73 3.14 22.59
C MET A 134 -14.70 3.36 21.42
N LEU A 135 -14.22 3.31 20.17
CA LEU A 135 -15.06 3.52 18.99
C LEU A 135 -16.19 2.49 18.87
N ARG A 136 -15.95 1.22 19.23
CA ARG A 136 -16.98 0.17 19.24
C ARG A 136 -17.97 0.27 20.40
N SER A 137 -17.63 1.02 21.46
CA SER A 137 -18.48 1.19 22.64
C SER A 137 -19.50 2.33 22.51
N LEU A 138 -19.34 3.17 21.48
CA LEU A 138 -20.25 4.24 21.11
C LEU A 138 -21.37 3.72 20.20
#